data_AF-A0A2N2D118-F1
#
_entry.id   AF-A0A2N2D118-F1
#
_cell.length_a   1.000
_cell.length_b   1.000
_cell.length_c   1.000
_cell.angle_alpha   90.00
_cell.angle_beta   90.00
_cell.angle_gamma   90.00
#
_symmetry.space_group_name_H-M   'P 1'
#
loop_
_entity.id
_entity.type
_entity.pdbx_description
1 polymer ?
#
loop_
_entity_poly.entity_id
_entity_poly.type
_entity_poly.pdbx_seq_one_letter_code
_entity_poly.pdbx_strand_id
1 'polypeptide(L)'
;MSQRWKLFLLTGLMIVMLVLIARQSLNIYQNIKQVHAPTPQTRQDKELQIHHWETIRELAQKCGMSEKEVFSYLQITPQPGDENLTLRALKNKYNKTQDEMESNLKILITNSARKHGTTR
;
A
#
# COMPACT_ATOMS: atom_id res chain seq x y z
N MET A 1 56.73 -19.98 -9.04
CA MET A 1 55.45 -20.74 -9.00
C MET A 1 55.22 -21.38 -10.36
N SER A 2 55.14 -22.71 -10.45
CA SER A 2 54.98 -23.41 -11.73
C SER A 2 53.61 -23.10 -12.36
N GLN A 3 53.54 -23.04 -13.70
CA GLN A 3 52.28 -22.81 -14.43
C GLN A 3 51.17 -23.79 -14.01
N ARG A 4 51.55 -25.04 -13.70
CA ARG A 4 50.65 -26.08 -13.20
C ARG A 4 49.99 -25.71 -11.88
N TRP A 5 50.72 -25.06 -10.96
CA TRP A 5 50.18 -24.59 -9.68
C TRP A 5 49.19 -23.43 -9.84
N LYS A 6 49.46 -22.50 -10.76
CA LYS A 6 48.53 -21.41 -11.08
C LYS A 6 47.23 -21.95 -11.67
N LEU A 7 47.34 -22.93 -12.57
CA LEU A 7 46.18 -23.61 -13.14
C LEU A 7 45.37 -24.33 -12.06
N PHE A 8 46.03 -25.07 -11.17
CA PHE A 8 45.35 -25.81 -10.10
C PHE A 8 44.57 -24.88 -9.15
N LEU A 9 45.17 -23.75 -8.78
CA LEU A 9 44.52 -22.70 -8.00
C LEU A 9 43.32 -22.09 -8.72
N LEU A 10 43.46 -21.80 -10.02
CA LEU A 10 42.40 -21.22 -10.83
C LEU A 10 41.21 -22.18 -10.96
N THR A 11 41.46 -23.46 -11.25
CA THR A 11 40.42 -24.47 -11.36
C THR A 11 39.72 -24.70 -10.02
N GLY A 12 40.48 -24.74 -8.92
CA GLY A 12 39.91 -24.84 -7.57
C GLY A 12 39.00 -23.65 -7.24
N LEU A 13 39.44 -22.43 -7.55
CA LEU A 13 38.64 -21.22 -7.35
C LEU A 13 37.36 -21.23 -8.20
N MET A 14 37.44 -21.71 -9.44
CA MET A 14 36.29 -21.81 -10.35
C MET A 14 35.24 -22.80 -9.83
N ILE A 15 35.67 -23.95 -9.29
CA ILE A 15 34.78 -24.94 -8.68
C ILE A 15 34.09 -24.35 -7.44
N VAL A 16 34.83 -23.65 -6.58
CA VAL A 16 34.25 -23.00 -5.39
C VAL A 16 33.22 -21.95 -5.77
N MET A 17 33.52 -21.11 -6.77
CA MET A 17 32.59 -20.13 -7.32
C MET A 17 31.29 -20.78 -7.82
N LEU A 18 31.40 -21.85 -8.62
CA LEU A 18 30.24 -22.57 -9.14
C LEU A 18 29.34 -23.12 -8.03
N VAL A 19 29.93 -23.69 -6.97
CA VAL A 19 29.18 -24.21 -5.81
C VAL A 19 28.45 -23.10 -5.06
N LEU A 20 29.09 -21.94 -4.88
CA LEU A 20 28.47 -20.78 -4.22
C LEU A 20 27.31 -20.22 -5.04
N ILE A 21 27.49 -20.08 -6.35
CA ILE A 21 26.44 -19.62 -7.27
C ILE A 21 25.24 -20.57 -7.22
N ALA A 22 25.47 -21.87 -7.36
CA ALA A 22 24.41 -22.87 -7.33
C ALA A 22 23.61 -22.82 -6.00
N ARG A 23 24.31 -22.66 -4.87
CA ARG A 23 23.67 -22.49 -3.56
C ARG A 23 22.83 -21.22 -3.46
N GLN A 24 23.35 -20.08 -3.91
CA GLN A 24 22.59 -18.83 -3.92
C GLN A 24 21.36 -18.92 -4.83
N SER A 25 21.50 -19.49 -6.02
CA SER A 25 20.39 -19.69 -6.94
C SER A 25 19.30 -20.58 -6.33
N LEU A 26 19.68 -21.66 -5.65
CA LEU A 26 18.72 -22.51 -4.95
C LEU A 26 17.98 -21.76 -3.83
N ASN A 27 18.72 -20.98 -3.04
CA ASN A 27 18.14 -20.19 -1.95
C ASN A 27 17.19 -19.11 -2.47
N ILE A 28 17.55 -18.43 -3.56
CA ILE A 28 16.68 -17.47 -4.25
C ILE A 28 15.43 -18.17 -4.79
N TYR A 29 15.58 -19.32 -5.44
CA TYR A 29 14.44 -20.08 -5.95
C TYR A 29 13.48 -20.53 -4.83
N GLN A 30 14.03 -20.98 -3.70
CA GLN A 30 13.24 -21.34 -2.53
C GLN A 30 12.54 -20.12 -1.91
N ASN A 31 13.23 -18.98 -1.80
CA ASN A 31 12.64 -17.74 -1.30
C ASN A 31 11.52 -17.25 -2.22
N ILE A 32 11.71 -17.26 -3.54
CA ILE A 32 10.65 -16.89 -4.49
C ILE A 32 9.45 -17.85 -4.38
N LYS A 33 9.70 -19.15 -4.16
CA LYS A 33 8.63 -20.12 -3.96
C LYS A 33 7.89 -19.93 -2.62
N GLN A 34 8.56 -19.37 -1.61
CA GLN A 34 7.94 -18.99 -0.33
C GLN A 34 7.20 -17.66 -0.39
N VAL A 35 7.51 -16.79 -1.36
CA VAL A 35 6.67 -15.65 -1.71
C VAL A 35 5.40 -16.19 -2.36
N HIS A 36 4.40 -16.46 -1.52
CA HIS A 36 3.07 -16.83 -1.99
C HIS A 36 2.54 -15.70 -2.88
N ALA A 37 1.83 -16.07 -3.95
CA ALA A 37 1.00 -15.10 -4.65
C ALA A 37 0.11 -14.39 -3.61
N PRO A 38 -0.05 -13.05 -3.68
CA PRO A 38 -0.86 -12.33 -2.70
C PRO A 38 -2.21 -13.02 -2.61
N THR A 39 -2.51 -13.57 -1.43
CA THR A 39 -3.81 -14.18 -1.17
C THR A 39 -4.88 -13.11 -1.37
N PRO A 40 -6.12 -13.47 -1.77
CA PRO A 40 -7.21 -12.51 -1.90
C PRO A 40 -7.40 -11.65 -0.63
N GLN A 41 -7.05 -12.18 0.54
CA GLN A 41 -7.03 -11.48 1.82
C GLN A 41 -6.03 -10.32 1.87
N THR A 42 -4.81 -10.44 1.33
CA THR A 42 -3.88 -9.31 1.20
C THR A 42 -4.31 -8.24 0.19
N ARG A 43 -5.15 -8.58 -0.81
CA ARG A 43 -5.84 -7.55 -1.63
C ARG A 43 -6.97 -6.86 -0.86
N GLN A 44 -7.47 -7.52 0.18
CA GLN A 44 -8.44 -7.01 1.14
C GLN A 44 -7.79 -6.52 2.45
N ASP A 45 -6.47 -6.31 2.49
CA ASP A 45 -5.89 -5.40 3.48
C ASP A 45 -6.42 -4.01 3.14
N LYS A 46 -7.65 -3.79 3.59
CA LYS A 46 -8.44 -2.59 3.44
C LYS A 46 -7.64 -1.39 3.93
N GLU A 47 -6.67 -1.58 4.83
CA GLU A 47 -5.70 -0.58 5.27
C GLU A 47 -4.82 0.03 4.17
N LEU A 48 -4.66 -0.64 3.03
CA LEU A 48 -3.94 -0.19 1.83
C LEU A 48 -4.83 0.48 0.78
N GLN A 49 -6.14 0.65 1.03
CA GLN A 49 -6.97 1.47 0.15
C GLN A 49 -6.37 2.88 0.08
N ILE A 50 -6.09 3.34 -1.14
CA ILE A 50 -5.40 4.62 -1.44
C ILE A 50 -6.02 5.79 -0.66
N HIS A 51 -7.33 5.74 -0.44
CA HIS A 51 -8.10 6.72 0.33
C HIS A 51 -7.67 6.83 1.80
N HIS A 52 -7.13 5.79 2.44
CA HIS A 52 -6.68 5.88 3.84
C HIS A 52 -5.52 6.85 4.05
N TRP A 53 -4.77 7.13 2.99
CA TRP A 53 -3.61 8.03 3.00
C TRP A 53 -3.94 9.43 2.50
N GLU A 54 -5.14 9.62 1.95
CA GLU A 54 -5.62 10.92 1.49
C GLU A 54 -6.06 11.78 2.67
N THR A 55 -5.75 13.07 2.58
CA THR A 55 -6.25 14.08 3.51
C THR A 55 -7.69 14.46 3.18
N ILE A 56 -8.41 15.02 4.15
CA ILE A 56 -9.77 15.53 3.91
C ILE A 56 -9.77 16.63 2.85
N ARG A 57 -8.74 17.48 2.82
CA ARG A 57 -8.58 18.49 1.77
C ARG A 57 -8.47 17.89 0.37
N GLU A 58 -7.65 16.85 0.21
CA GLU A 58 -7.52 16.15 -1.08
C GLU A 58 -8.82 15.45 -1.48
N LEU A 59 -9.51 14.83 -0.52
CA LEU A 59 -10.79 14.17 -0.75
C LEU A 59 -11.87 15.17 -1.18
N ALA A 60 -11.92 16.33 -0.53
CA ALA A 60 -12.82 17.43 -0.83
C ALA A 60 -12.59 17.94 -2.27
N GLN A 61 -11.34 18.14 -2.67
CA GLN A 61 -10.97 18.53 -4.03
C GLN A 61 -11.38 17.48 -5.06
N LYS A 62 -11.09 16.19 -4.82
CA LYS A 62 -11.44 15.11 -5.74
C LYS A 62 -12.94 14.96 -5.94
N CYS A 63 -13.72 15.22 -4.89
CA CYS A 63 -15.16 15.09 -4.94
C CYS A 63 -15.90 16.39 -5.25
N GLY A 64 -15.19 17.50 -5.50
CA GLY A 64 -15.78 18.79 -5.83
C GLY A 64 -16.70 19.34 -4.72
N MET A 65 -16.39 19.05 -3.45
CA MET A 65 -17.20 19.44 -2.30
C MET A 65 -16.36 20.19 -1.25
N SER A 66 -17.04 20.88 -0.33
CA SER A 66 -16.32 21.57 0.75
C SER A 66 -15.81 20.58 1.80
N GLU A 67 -14.71 20.92 2.48
CA GLU A 67 -14.16 20.11 3.58
C GLU A 67 -15.23 19.85 4.66
N LYS A 68 -16.09 20.84 4.94
CA LYS A 68 -17.22 20.70 5.88
C LYS A 68 -18.23 19.64 5.44
N GLU A 69 -18.55 19.56 4.15
CA GLU A 69 -19.43 18.53 3.61
C GLU A 69 -18.80 17.15 3.80
N VAL A 70 -17.50 17.00 3.53
CA VAL A 70 -16.77 15.74 3.75
C VAL A 70 -16.87 15.31 5.22
N PHE A 71 -16.58 16.21 6.17
CA PHE A 71 -16.70 15.91 7.60
C PHE A 71 -18.12 15.53 8.02
N SER A 72 -19.13 16.19 7.44
CA SER A 72 -20.54 15.85 7.68
C SER A 72 -20.87 14.42 7.23
N TYR A 73 -20.38 14.00 6.06
CA TYR A 73 -20.56 12.63 5.57
C TYR A 73 -19.86 11.59 6.44
N LEU A 74 -18.66 11.92 6.93
CA LEU A 74 -17.91 11.06 7.85
C LEU A 74 -18.51 11.05 9.27
N GLN A 75 -19.49 11.91 9.54
CA GLN A 75 -20.11 12.13 10.85
C GLN A 75 -19.04 12.46 11.89
N ILE A 76 -18.17 13.41 11.56
CA ILE A 76 -17.10 13.91 12.42
C ILE A 76 -17.35 15.41 12.63
N THR A 77 -17.26 15.88 13.86
CA THR A 77 -17.27 17.31 14.17
C THR A 77 -15.84 17.84 14.03
N PRO A 78 -15.51 18.62 12.99
CA PRO A 78 -14.14 19.01 12.71
C PRO A 78 -13.59 20.00 13.74
N GLN A 79 -12.32 19.83 14.10
CA GLN A 79 -11.52 20.81 14.82
C GLN A 79 -10.56 21.52 13.85
N PRO A 80 -10.09 22.74 14.19
CA PRO A 80 -9.08 23.43 13.38
C PRO A 80 -7.85 22.55 13.15
N GLY A 81 -7.46 22.36 11.90
CA GLY A 81 -6.30 21.55 11.50
C GLY A 81 -6.64 20.12 11.06
N ASP A 82 -7.87 19.64 11.29
CA ASP A 82 -8.30 18.30 10.89
C ASP A 82 -8.35 18.10 9.38
N GLU A 83 -8.49 19.19 8.62
CA GLU A 83 -8.51 19.16 7.16
C GLU A 83 -7.20 18.63 6.54
N ASN A 84 -6.09 18.74 7.28
CA ASN A 84 -4.77 18.25 6.86
C ASN A 84 -4.49 16.82 7.36
N LEU A 85 -5.38 16.23 8.16
CA LEU A 85 -5.22 14.88 8.65
C LEU A 85 -5.64 13.88 7.57
N THR A 86 -4.93 12.77 7.51
CA THR A 86 -5.31 11.62 6.67
C THR A 86 -6.54 10.94 7.25
N LEU A 87 -7.31 10.24 6.41
CA LEU A 87 -8.46 9.46 6.87
C LEU A 87 -8.09 8.43 7.94
N ARG A 88 -6.89 7.85 7.88
CA ARG A 88 -6.35 6.99 8.96
C ARG A 88 -6.13 7.75 10.27
N ALA A 89 -5.52 8.93 10.22
CA ALA A 89 -5.30 9.75 11.41
C ALA A 89 -6.62 10.22 12.03
N LEU A 90 -7.60 10.58 11.19
CA LEU A 90 -8.97 10.92 11.62
C LEU A 90 -9.70 9.74 12.25
N LYS A 91 -9.59 8.55 11.67
CA LYS A 91 -10.16 7.31 12.25
C LYS A 91 -9.67 7.12 13.69
N ASN A 92 -8.35 7.27 13.89
CA ASN A 92 -7.72 7.09 15.20
C ASN A 92 -8.09 8.23 16.16
N LYS A 93 -8.09 9.49 15.71
CA LYS A 93 -8.41 10.66 16.53
C LYS A 93 -9.85 10.62 17.05
N TYR A 94 -10.79 10.17 16.23
CA TYR A 94 -12.22 10.15 16.54
C TYR A 94 -12.74 8.75 16.93
N ASN A 95 -11.84 7.79 17.15
CA ASN A 95 -12.15 6.41 17.52
C ASN A 95 -13.26 5.75 16.68
N LYS A 96 -13.23 6.01 15.36
CA LYS A 96 -14.18 5.43 14.40
C LYS A 96 -13.76 4.01 14.06
N THR A 97 -14.73 3.13 13.89
CA THR A 97 -14.43 1.80 13.36
C THR A 97 -14.09 1.88 11.87
N GLN A 98 -13.36 0.88 11.38
CA GLN A 98 -13.01 0.82 9.97
C GLN A 98 -14.25 0.68 9.08
N ASP A 99 -15.23 -0.13 9.50
CA ASP A 99 -16.45 -0.35 8.72
C ASP A 99 -17.32 0.92 8.63
N GLU A 100 -17.43 1.70 9.71
CA GLU A 100 -18.12 2.99 9.68
C GLU A 100 -17.42 3.99 8.75
N MET A 101 -16.09 4.03 8.79
CA MET A 101 -15.32 4.93 7.93
C MET A 101 -15.52 4.56 6.46
N GLU A 102 -15.44 3.28 6.12
CA GLU A 102 -15.66 2.77 4.76
C GLU A 102 -17.10 2.98 4.26
N SER A 103 -18.12 2.74 5.11
CA SER A 103 -19.50 2.96 4.70
C SER A 103 -19.74 4.43 4.35
N ASN A 104 -19.21 5.33 5.18
CA ASN A 104 -19.36 6.77 5.00
C ASN A 104 -18.57 7.28 3.78
N LEU A 105 -17.36 6.78 3.56
CA LEU A 105 -16.57 7.04 2.34
C LEU A 105 -17.27 6.56 1.07
N LYS A 106 -17.84 5.36 1.10
CA LYS A 106 -18.57 4.81 -0.05
C LYS A 106 -19.80 5.64 -0.38
N ILE A 107 -20.55 6.12 0.63
CA ILE A 107 -21.68 7.03 0.43
C ILE A 107 -21.20 8.34 -0.19
N LEU A 108 -20.11 8.91 0.31
CA LEU A 108 -19.51 10.15 -0.20
C LEU A 108 -19.11 10.03 -1.67
N ILE A 109 -18.37 8.98 -2.04
CA ILE A 109 -17.92 8.74 -3.42
C ILE A 109 -19.11 8.45 -4.35
N THR A 110 -20.11 7.70 -3.89
CA THR A 110 -21.31 7.41 -4.69
C THR A 110 -22.12 8.69 -4.95
N ASN A 111 -22.24 9.56 -3.95
CA ASN A 111 -22.96 10.83 -4.09
C ASN A 111 -22.18 11.84 -4.93
N SER A 112 -20.85 11.91 -4.82
CA SER A 112 -20.03 12.78 -5.68
C SER A 112 -20.10 12.33 -7.14
N ALA A 113 -20.10 11.03 -7.43
CA ALA A 113 -20.29 10.48 -8.77
C ALA A 113 -21.65 10.85 -9.37
N ARG A 114 -22.74 10.85 -8.59
CA ARG A 114 -24.07 11.32 -9.04
C ARG A 114 -24.11 12.81 -9.31
N LYS A 115 -23.44 13.61 -8.46
CA LYS A 115 -23.36 15.08 -8.62
C LYS A 115 -22.61 15.47 -9.89
N HIS A 116 -21.60 14.68 -10.29
CA HIS A 116 -20.87 14.86 -11.56
C HIS A 116 -21.50 14.16 -12.77
N GLY A 117 -22.43 13.21 -12.56
CA GLY A 117 -23.13 12.48 -13.62
C GLY A 117 -24.41 13.13 -14.14
N THR A 118 -24.83 14.26 -13.56
CA THR A 118 -26.07 14.97 -13.93
C THR A 118 -25.76 16.19 -14.80
N THR A 119 -25.08 15.96 -15.92
CA THR A 119 -25.07 16.86 -17.09
C THR A 119 -25.05 15.98 -18.33
N ARG A 120 -26.23 15.59 -18.80
CA ARG A 120 -26.46 15.27 -20.20
C ARG A 120 -27.91 15.55 -20.57
#